data_AF-A0AAW0LUB6-F1
#
_entry.id   AF-A0AAW0LUB6-F1
#
_cell.length_a   1.000
_cell.length_b   1.000
_cell.length_c   1.000
_cell.angle_alpha   90.00
_cell.angle_beta   90.00
_cell.angle_gamma   90.00
#
_symmetry.space_group_name_H-M   'P 1'
#
loop_
_entity.id
_entity.type
_entity.pdbx_description
1 polymer ?
#
loop_
_entity_poly.entity_id
_entity_poly.type
_entity_poly.pdbx_seq_one_letter_code
_entity_poly.pdbx_strand_id
1 'polypeptide(L)'
;MMVNISKSQGMNPKVVASMKDCVEELSDSVYELNKSIREMNNVKGSNFQLMINDIQTRVSAALTDETTCTDGFQGKAMNGNVKTLVRGRIVNVAQLTSNALALINRYASLHG
;
A
#
# COMPACT_ATOMS: atom_id res chain seq x y z
N MET A 1 4.11 -8.27 -12.95
CA MET A 1 2.93 -7.99 -13.80
C MET A 1 2.77 -6.50 -14.10
N MET A 2 2.67 -5.59 -13.12
CA MET A 2 2.57 -4.14 -13.38
C MET A 2 3.78 -3.57 -14.16
N VAL A 3 5.00 -4.06 -13.86
CA VAL A 3 6.23 -3.75 -14.61
C VAL A 3 6.19 -4.18 -16.08
N ASN A 4 5.36 -5.17 -16.44
CA ASN A 4 5.22 -5.59 -17.84
C ASN A 4 4.18 -4.75 -18.57
N ILE A 5 3.19 -4.20 -17.85
CA ILE A 5 2.21 -3.26 -18.39
C ILE A 5 2.90 -1.96 -18.78
N SER A 6 3.88 -1.48 -18.00
CA SER A 6 4.66 -0.27 -18.35
C SER A 6 5.58 -0.44 -19.58
N LYS A 7 5.78 -1.68 -20.07
CA LYS A 7 6.66 -2.00 -21.20
C LYS A 7 5.94 -2.29 -22.51
N SER A 8 4.60 -2.29 -22.55
CA SER A 8 3.88 -2.60 -23.79
C SER A 8 3.97 -1.43 -24.80
N GLN A 9 4.40 -1.73 -26.03
CA GLN A 9 4.41 -0.77 -27.13
C GLN A 9 2.99 -0.24 -27.41
N GLY A 10 2.84 1.08 -27.58
CA GLY A 10 1.57 1.74 -27.90
C GLY A 10 0.81 2.35 -26.70
N MET A 11 1.33 2.27 -25.47
CA MET A 11 0.73 2.98 -24.33
C MET A 11 1.07 4.46 -24.30
N ASN A 12 0.09 5.26 -23.86
CA ASN A 12 0.27 6.69 -23.59
C ASN A 12 1.42 6.90 -22.58
N PRO A 13 2.41 7.77 -22.87
CA PRO A 13 3.53 8.05 -21.97
C PRO A 13 3.10 8.43 -20.55
N LYS A 14 1.97 9.14 -20.38
CA LYS A 14 1.42 9.50 -19.07
C LYS A 14 0.95 8.28 -18.27
N VAL A 15 0.37 7.29 -18.94
CA VAL A 15 -0.05 6.02 -18.32
C VAL A 15 1.18 5.21 -17.90
N VAL A 16 2.24 5.23 -18.71
CA VAL A 16 3.52 4.57 -18.37
C VAL A 16 4.17 5.22 -17.15
N ALA A 17 4.20 6.56 -17.08
CA ALA A 17 4.70 7.29 -15.91
C ALA A 17 3.90 6.95 -14.66
N SER A 18 2.57 7.08 -14.70
CA SER A 18 1.68 6.77 -13.56
C SER A 18 1.82 5.30 -13.09
N MET A 19 2.12 4.37 -14.01
CA MET A 19 2.40 2.97 -13.66
C MET A 19 3.74 2.80 -12.95
N LYS A 20 4.78 3.57 -13.32
CA LYS A 20 6.06 3.54 -12.62
C LYS A 20 5.89 4.08 -11.20
N ASP A 21 5.24 5.23 -11.07
CA ASP A 21 4.97 5.87 -9.78
C ASP A 21 4.16 4.92 -8.89
N CYS A 22 3.09 4.31 -9.42
CA CYS A 22 2.33 3.31 -8.67
C CYS A 22 3.15 2.07 -8.22
N VAL A 23 4.11 1.62 -9.04
CA VAL A 23 4.99 0.50 -8.65
C VAL A 23 5.94 0.91 -7.53
N GLU A 24 6.41 2.15 -7.52
CA GLU A 24 7.23 2.71 -6.45
C GLU A 24 6.43 2.78 -5.14
N GLU A 25 5.25 3.41 -5.15
CA GLU A 25 4.34 3.49 -3.99
C GLU A 25 4.02 2.10 -3.41
N LEU A 26 3.69 1.12 -4.27
CA LEU A 26 3.44 -0.25 -3.82
C LEU A 26 4.69 -0.95 -3.25
N SER A 27 5.87 -0.60 -3.73
CA SER A 27 7.13 -1.15 -3.21
C SER A 27 7.39 -0.61 -1.81
N ASP A 28 7.08 0.67 -1.58
CA ASP A 28 7.16 1.31 -0.26
C ASP A 28 6.12 0.72 0.70
N SER A 29 4.88 0.49 0.24
CA SER A 29 3.87 -0.24 1.02
C SER A 29 4.37 -1.61 1.48
N VAL A 30 4.99 -2.39 0.57
CA VAL A 30 5.56 -3.70 0.88
C VAL A 30 6.71 -3.59 1.87
N TYR A 31 7.55 -2.56 1.75
CA TYR A 31 8.64 -2.31 2.69
C TYR A 31 8.11 -2.01 4.10
N GLU A 32 7.14 -1.10 4.22
CA GLU A 32 6.55 -0.70 5.50
C GLU A 32 5.80 -1.88 6.18
N LEU A 33 5.06 -2.66 5.41
CA LEU A 33 4.40 -3.88 5.89
C LEU A 33 5.40 -4.92 6.38
N ASN A 34 6.47 -5.18 5.64
CA ASN A 34 7.51 -6.13 6.07
C ASN A 34 8.20 -5.68 7.35
N LYS A 35 8.48 -4.38 7.48
CA LYS A 35 9.09 -3.81 8.68
C LYS A 35 8.15 -3.95 9.88
N SER A 36 6.86 -3.68 9.67
CA SER A 36 5.80 -3.85 10.68
C SER A 36 5.69 -5.30 11.18
N ILE A 37 5.72 -6.28 10.27
CA ILE A 37 5.72 -7.71 10.64
C ILE A 37 6.92 -8.08 11.51
N ARG A 38 8.12 -7.58 11.16
CA ARG A 38 9.34 -7.84 11.94
C ARG A 38 9.25 -7.23 13.33
N GLU A 39 8.68 -6.04 13.47
CA GLU A 39 8.51 -5.40 14.77
C GLU A 39 7.44 -6.06 15.61
N MET A 40 6.31 -6.51 15.03
CA MET A 40 5.27 -7.27 15.73
C MET A 40 5.83 -8.48 16.49
N ASN A 41 6.83 -9.18 15.92
CA ASN A 41 7.49 -10.32 16.59
C ASN A 41 8.28 -9.94 17.85
N ASN A 42 8.62 -8.66 17.99
CA ASN A 42 9.45 -8.11 19.07
C ASN A 42 8.64 -7.26 20.07
N VAL A 43 7.34 -7.07 19.85
CA VAL A 43 6.45 -6.27 20.72
C VAL A 43 6.35 -6.94 22.10
N LYS A 44 7.12 -6.43 23.09
CA LYS A 44 7.16 -6.95 24.47
C LYS A 44 7.52 -5.86 25.49
N GLY A 45 7.06 -6.06 26.72
CA GLY A 45 7.53 -5.30 27.89
C GLY A 45 7.19 -3.81 27.84
N SER A 46 8.03 -2.99 28.46
CA SER A 46 7.81 -1.54 28.65
C SER A 46 7.70 -0.73 27.36
N ASN A 47 8.18 -1.26 26.23
CA ASN A 47 8.18 -0.56 24.94
C ASN A 47 6.95 -0.88 24.08
N PHE A 48 6.02 -1.70 24.59
CA PHE A 48 4.84 -2.16 23.87
C PHE A 48 4.11 -1.03 23.13
N GLN A 49 3.73 0.03 23.86
CA GLN A 49 2.92 1.12 23.30
C GLN A 49 3.65 1.86 22.16
N LEU A 50 4.93 2.16 22.35
CA LEU A 50 5.72 2.85 21.32
C LEU A 50 5.86 2.01 20.06
N MET A 51 6.18 0.72 20.21
CA MET A 51 6.32 -0.19 19.07
C MET A 51 5.01 -0.38 18.32
N ILE A 52 3.89 -0.52 19.03
CA ILE A 52 2.57 -0.65 18.40
C ILE A 52 2.17 0.64 17.67
N ASN A 53 2.43 1.82 18.25
CA ASN A 53 2.18 3.09 17.58
C ASN A 53 2.99 3.23 16.27
N ASP A 54 4.26 2.81 16.29
CA ASP A 54 5.11 2.81 15.09
C ASP A 54 4.55 1.86 14.01
N ILE A 55 4.12 0.67 14.42
CA ILE A 55 3.51 -0.32 13.52
C ILE A 55 2.20 0.20 12.92
N GLN A 56 1.32 0.80 13.73
CA GLN A 56 0.09 1.44 13.25
C GLN A 56 0.37 2.55 12.24
N THR A 57 1.39 3.37 12.51
CA THR A 57 1.80 4.47 11.61
C THR A 57 2.23 3.92 10.26
N ARG A 58 3.05 2.86 10.24
CA ARG A 58 3.57 2.28 8.99
C ARG A 58 2.52 1.56 8.18
N VAL A 59 1.61 0.81 8.82
CA VAL A 59 0.49 0.19 8.11
C VAL A 59 -0.47 1.24 7.57
N SER A 60 -0.64 2.37 8.26
CA SER A 60 -1.41 3.51 7.74
C SER A 60 -0.71 4.21 6.57
N ALA A 61 0.63 4.28 6.58
CA ALA A 61 1.41 4.78 5.46
C ALA A 61 1.23 3.87 4.22
N ALA A 62 1.33 2.55 4.38
CA ALA A 62 1.08 1.61 3.28
C ALA A 62 -0.31 1.78 2.63
N LEU A 63 -1.37 2.01 3.43
CA LEU A 63 -2.70 2.35 2.90
C LEU A 63 -2.72 3.67 2.11
N THR A 64 -1.91 4.64 2.54
CA THR A 64 -1.79 5.94 1.87
C THR A 64 -1.10 5.77 0.53
N ASP A 65 0.01 5.04 0.46
CA ASP A 65 0.75 4.75 -0.77
C ASP A 65 -0.12 4.00 -1.80
N GLU A 66 -0.89 3.01 -1.35
CA GLU A 66 -1.88 2.30 -2.19
C GLU A 66 -2.94 3.28 -2.74
N THR A 67 -3.40 4.21 -1.92
CA THR A 67 -4.34 5.27 -2.35
C THR A 67 -3.68 6.20 -3.37
N THR A 68 -2.45 6.65 -3.11
CA THR A 68 -1.64 7.49 -4.01
C THR A 68 -1.44 6.83 -5.37
N CYS A 69 -1.11 5.52 -5.40
CA CYS A 69 -1.04 4.77 -6.66
C CYS A 69 -2.35 4.88 -7.45
N THR A 70 -3.50 4.71 -6.81
CA THR A 70 -4.81 4.79 -7.49
C THR A 70 -5.08 6.21 -8.00
N ASP A 71 -4.68 7.22 -7.23
CA ASP A 71 -4.87 8.63 -7.55
C ASP A 71 -4.04 9.08 -8.75
N GLY A 72 -2.87 8.48 -8.98
CA GLY A 72 -2.07 8.67 -10.18
C GLY A 72 -2.81 8.36 -11.50
N PHE A 73 -3.89 7.57 -11.46
CA PHE A 73 -4.72 7.24 -12.63
C PHE A 73 -6.02 8.04 -12.72
N GLN A 74 -6.18 9.11 -11.94
CA GLN A 74 -7.33 10.01 -12.07
C GLN A 74 -7.27 10.82 -13.39
N GLY A 75 -8.42 11.33 -13.83
CA GLY A 75 -8.54 12.14 -15.05
C GLY A 75 -8.84 11.37 -16.35
N LYS A 76 -9.39 12.10 -17.34
CA LYS A 76 -9.87 11.52 -18.62
C LYS A 76 -8.75 10.92 -19.47
N ALA A 77 -7.54 11.48 -19.41
CA ALA A 77 -6.38 11.01 -20.15
C ALA A 77 -5.88 9.62 -19.71
N MET A 78 -6.35 9.14 -18.55
CA MET A 78 -6.00 7.83 -17.97
C MET A 78 -7.12 6.80 -18.13
N ASN A 79 -8.25 7.16 -18.75
CA ASN A 79 -9.38 6.24 -18.92
C ASN A 79 -9.02 5.07 -19.84
N GLY A 80 -9.47 3.88 -19.48
CA GLY A 80 -9.27 2.66 -20.26
C GLY A 80 -8.99 1.45 -19.37
N ASN A 81 -8.69 0.32 -20.02
CA ASN A 81 -8.52 -0.98 -19.36
C ASN A 81 -7.42 -0.99 -18.30
N VAL A 82 -6.34 -0.23 -18.50
CA VAL A 82 -5.21 -0.16 -17.56
C VAL A 82 -5.65 0.40 -16.21
N LYS A 83 -6.38 1.52 -16.20
CA LYS A 83 -6.90 2.13 -14.97
C LYS A 83 -7.82 1.18 -14.22
N THR A 84 -8.73 0.49 -14.92
CA THR A 84 -9.64 -0.48 -14.30
C THR A 84 -8.88 -1.65 -13.69
N LEU A 85 -7.89 -2.18 -14.40
CA LEU A 85 -7.05 -3.28 -13.92
C LEU A 85 -6.20 -2.88 -12.71
N VAL A 86 -5.58 -1.70 -12.73
CA VAL A 86 -4.81 -1.19 -11.59
C VAL A 86 -5.73 -0.99 -10.39
N ARG A 87 -6.81 -0.24 -10.54
CA ARG A 87 -7.77 0.03 -9.45
C ARG A 87 -8.28 -1.26 -8.81
N GLY A 88 -8.68 -2.26 -9.61
CA GLY A 88 -9.19 -3.53 -9.08
C GLY A 88 -8.14 -4.27 -8.24
N ARG A 89 -6.87 -4.21 -8.62
CA ARG A 89 -5.77 -4.82 -7.84
C ARG A 89 -5.51 -4.04 -6.56
N ILE A 90 -5.40 -2.71 -6.66
CA ILE A 90 -5.08 -1.86 -5.51
C ILE A 90 -6.17 -1.91 -4.45
N VAL A 91 -7.44 -1.90 -4.83
CA VAL A 91 -8.56 -2.05 -3.88
C VAL A 91 -8.45 -3.34 -3.07
N ASN A 92 -8.03 -4.44 -3.70
CA ASN A 92 -7.82 -5.69 -2.98
C ASN A 92 -6.65 -5.61 -1.99
N VAL A 93 -5.54 -4.95 -2.38
CA VAL A 93 -4.39 -4.75 -1.48
C VAL A 93 -4.80 -3.85 -0.31
N ALA A 94 -5.45 -2.72 -0.58
CA ALA A 94 -5.95 -1.80 0.44
C ALA A 94 -6.94 -2.43 1.41
N GLN A 95 -7.79 -3.33 0.93
CA GLN A 95 -8.67 -4.08 1.83
C GLN A 95 -7.87 -4.99 2.78
N LEU A 96 -6.83 -5.67 2.29
CA LEU A 96 -5.97 -6.51 3.13
C LEU A 96 -5.16 -5.68 4.14
N THR A 97 -4.59 -4.57 3.71
CA THR A 97 -3.85 -3.63 4.55
C THR A 97 -4.76 -3.02 5.62
N SER A 98 -6.01 -2.66 5.27
CA SER A 98 -7.02 -2.18 6.21
C SER A 98 -7.43 -3.24 7.24
N ASN A 99 -7.61 -4.49 6.80
CA ASN A 99 -7.88 -5.60 7.71
C ASN A 99 -6.72 -5.79 8.71
N ALA A 100 -5.47 -5.70 8.24
CA ALA A 100 -4.29 -5.79 9.09
C ALA A 100 -4.25 -4.65 10.13
N LEU A 101 -4.49 -3.41 9.71
CA LEU A 101 -4.56 -2.26 10.62
C LEU A 101 -5.64 -2.44 11.68
N ALA A 102 -6.82 -2.94 11.31
CA ALA A 102 -7.91 -3.21 12.24
C ALA A 102 -7.51 -4.27 13.29
N LEU A 103 -6.81 -5.32 12.88
CA LEU A 103 -6.31 -6.36 13.78
C LEU A 103 -5.25 -5.81 14.74
N ILE A 104 -4.33 -4.98 14.24
CA ILE A 104 -3.29 -4.32 15.05
C ILE A 104 -3.93 -3.39 16.08
N ASN A 105 -4.91 -2.58 15.67
CA ASN A 105 -5.66 -1.70 16.57
C ASN A 105 -6.38 -2.48 17.67
N ARG A 106 -6.96 -3.63 17.32
CA ARG A 106 -7.60 -4.51 18.31
C ARG A 106 -6.59 -5.18 19.24
N TYR A 107 -5.43 -5.57 18.73
CA TYR A 107 -4.36 -6.13 19.55
C TYR A 107 -3.84 -5.10 20.56
N ALA A 108 -3.61 -3.86 20.09
CA ALA A 108 -3.21 -2.72 20.90
C ALA A 108 -4.18 -2.47 22.06
N SER A 109 -5.50 -2.44 21.79
CA SER A 109 -6.49 -2.16 22.82
C SER A 109 -6.66 -3.27 23.87
N LEU A 110 -6.24 -4.50 23.55
CA LEU A 110 -6.29 -5.64 24.48
C LEU A 110 -5.05 -5.75 25.39
N HIS A 111 -3.93 -5.14 25.01
CA HIS A 111 -2.63 -5.31 25.67
C HIS A 111 -1.98 -3.99 26.11
N GLY A 112 -2.57 -2.85 25.76
CA GLY A 112 -2.19 -1.51 26.23
C GLY A 112 -2.82 -1.15 27.57
#